data_AF-A0A7X8MGB7-F1
#
_entry.id   AF-A0A7X8MGB7-F1
#
_cell.length_a   1.000
_cell.length_b   1.000
_cell.length_c   1.000
_cell.angle_alpha   90.00
_cell.angle_beta   90.00
_cell.angle_gamma   90.00
#
_symmetry.space_group_name_H-M   'P 1'
#
loop_
_entity.id
_entity.type
_entity.pdbx_description
1 polymer ?
#
loop_
_entity_poly.entity_id
_entity_poly.type
_entity_poly.pdbx_seq_one_letter_code
_entity_poly.pdbx_strand_id
1 'polypeptide(L)'
;MKKSKLGIVMLISALLLVLGGCNNIPGIDKTGESNALPSSTADITVTSSVTPVTLTSLTLEEQSIEAYEKFMKNEMKVSFDRFVKNEYTGETLFEAGSEYSLSELLHLVTDHYLEYSTNKKIGYIDYSYIDCGKDGVNELALRFNGIDIYYEDDDSTLVYIIKYIDGKLSVCYYYETWVRSDSAINKYGYYKSSGSGGASNHGEEYGLIDKDGNWHFIASIESELDINQLAWSDELKQIPETAETKGISGNIELITLCFDKSVYEFNTDEVGHKERFYTFNVYDDNWELIEDENLYTNSIYKEIFDEASVPFITPDEVSDMISEKEKEVGATAEIKEGSELTWKTLDGSIFSDYVER
;
A
#
# COMPACT_ATOMS: atom_id res chain seq x y z
N MET A 1 46.52 -6.03 27.80
CA MET A 1 45.34 -5.42 27.14
C MET A 1 44.56 -6.53 26.45
N LYS A 2 43.37 -6.82 26.96
CA LYS A 2 42.52 -7.95 26.59
C LYS A 2 41.81 -7.67 25.27
N LYS A 3 41.89 -8.61 24.32
CA LYS A 3 40.98 -8.70 23.17
C LYS A 3 39.86 -9.67 23.56
N SER A 4 38.66 -9.17 23.80
CA SER A 4 37.48 -10.01 24.01
C SER A 4 36.89 -10.37 22.66
N LYS A 5 37.00 -11.65 22.29
CA LYS A 5 36.15 -12.30 21.30
C LYS A 5 34.83 -12.62 22.00
N LEU A 6 33.74 -11.98 21.60
CA LEU A 6 32.39 -12.38 22.01
C LEU A 6 31.81 -13.21 20.86
N GLY A 7 31.83 -14.54 21.03
CA GLY A 7 31.16 -15.46 20.13
C GLY A 7 29.67 -15.45 20.44
N ILE A 8 28.87 -15.22 19.40
CA ILE A 8 27.42 -15.38 19.42
C ILE A 8 27.11 -16.87 19.56
N VAL A 9 26.45 -17.24 20.64
CA VAL A 9 25.88 -18.58 20.87
C VAL A 9 24.43 -18.52 20.42
N MET A 10 24.13 -19.05 19.23
CA MET A 10 22.74 -19.37 18.86
C MET A 10 22.32 -20.63 19.60
N LEU A 11 21.30 -20.50 20.44
CA LEU A 11 20.66 -21.61 21.14
C LEU A 11 19.36 -21.96 20.39
N ILE A 12 19.40 -22.99 19.53
CA ILE A 12 18.21 -23.54 18.89
C ILE A 12 17.53 -24.47 19.90
N SER A 13 16.41 -24.02 20.45
CA SER A 13 15.54 -24.83 21.31
C SER A 13 14.32 -25.28 20.51
N ALA A 14 14.45 -26.39 19.81
CA ALA A 14 13.30 -27.09 19.21
C ALA A 14 12.71 -28.04 20.25
N LEU A 15 11.50 -27.77 20.72
CA LEU A 15 10.59 -28.79 21.23
C LEU A 15 9.17 -28.21 21.37
N LEU A 16 8.19 -28.81 20.70
CA LEU A 16 7.00 -29.37 21.34
C LEU A 16 6.14 -30.14 20.32
N LEU A 17 6.10 -31.46 20.51
CA LEU A 17 5.02 -32.34 20.10
C LEU A 17 3.90 -32.25 21.14
N VAL A 18 2.64 -32.07 20.71
CA VAL A 18 1.49 -32.66 21.41
C VAL A 18 0.45 -33.15 20.40
N LEU A 19 0.07 -34.40 20.58
CA LEU A 19 -0.98 -35.16 19.90
C LEU A 19 -2.35 -34.92 20.55
N GLY A 20 -3.41 -35.07 19.74
CA GLY A 20 -4.79 -35.39 20.17
C GLY A 20 -5.79 -34.93 19.11
N GLY A 21 -6.70 -35.71 18.54
CA GLY A 21 -7.24 -37.02 18.91
C GLY A 21 -8.78 -36.97 18.88
N CYS A 22 -9.37 -37.39 17.75
CA CYS A 22 -10.73 -37.92 17.48
C CYS A 22 -11.97 -37.52 18.31
N ASN A 23 -13.06 -37.11 17.61
CA ASN A 23 -14.32 -37.90 17.46
C ASN A 23 -15.48 -37.14 16.75
N ASN A 24 -15.91 -37.59 15.56
CA ASN A 24 -17.16 -38.36 15.27
C ASN A 24 -18.44 -37.97 16.09
N ILE A 25 -19.70 -37.78 15.58
CA ILE A 25 -20.52 -38.27 14.42
C ILE A 25 -21.82 -37.37 14.30
N PRO A 26 -22.94 -37.74 13.59
CA PRO A 26 -23.42 -37.29 12.28
C PRO A 26 -24.69 -36.38 12.28
N GLY A 27 -25.09 -35.95 11.09
CA GLY A 27 -26.24 -35.07 10.85
C GLY A 27 -27.63 -35.70 10.92
N ILE A 28 -28.63 -34.83 10.71
CA ILE A 28 -30.01 -35.18 10.35
C ILE A 28 -30.51 -34.17 9.32
N ASP A 29 -30.85 -34.72 8.17
CA ASP A 29 -31.64 -34.16 7.09
C ASP A 29 -33.11 -34.10 7.50
N LYS A 30 -33.86 -33.05 7.11
CA LYS A 30 -35.32 -33.11 6.89
C LYS A 30 -35.85 -31.84 6.23
N THR A 31 -35.89 -31.90 4.90
CA THR A 31 -36.91 -31.32 4.04
C THR A 31 -38.32 -31.68 4.52
N GLY A 32 -39.24 -30.71 4.42
CA GLY A 32 -40.66 -30.90 4.69
C GLY A 32 -41.47 -29.74 4.12
N GLU A 33 -41.97 -29.95 2.90
CA GLU A 33 -42.94 -29.11 2.18
C GLU A 33 -44.20 -28.82 3.03
N SER A 34 -44.78 -27.63 2.85
CA SER A 34 -46.17 -27.37 3.26
C SER A 34 -46.93 -26.72 2.10
N ASN A 35 -48.05 -27.36 1.77
CA ASN A 35 -48.96 -27.03 0.69
C ASN A 35 -49.85 -25.81 1.03
N ALA A 36 -50.14 -25.05 -0.03
CA ALA A 36 -51.33 -24.25 -0.33
C ALA A 36 -52.67 -24.87 0.16
N LEU A 37 -53.82 -24.20 0.38
CA LEU A 37 -54.42 -22.91 -0.03
C LEU A 37 -55.69 -22.65 0.86
N PRO A 38 -56.63 -21.74 0.52
CA PRO A 38 -56.97 -20.48 1.17
C PRO A 38 -58.19 -20.52 2.13
N SER A 39 -58.44 -19.44 2.87
CA SER A 39 -59.79 -19.15 3.35
C SER A 39 -60.06 -17.65 3.37
N SER A 40 -61.15 -17.28 2.70
CA SER A 40 -61.70 -15.94 2.57
C SER A 40 -62.52 -15.55 3.79
N THR A 41 -62.30 -14.34 4.34
CA THR A 41 -63.38 -13.62 5.04
C THR A 41 -63.15 -12.11 5.03
N ALA A 42 -64.07 -11.45 4.34
CA ALA A 42 -64.68 -10.13 4.53
C ALA A 42 -63.91 -8.96 5.17
N ASP A 43 -63.94 -7.88 4.40
CA ASP A 43 -63.77 -6.47 4.72
C ASP A 43 -64.19 -6.03 6.14
N ILE A 44 -63.25 -5.35 6.81
CA ILE A 44 -63.56 -4.20 7.67
C ILE A 44 -62.61 -3.08 7.28
N THR A 45 -63.16 -2.10 6.58
CA THR A 45 -62.49 -0.87 6.19
C THR A 45 -62.29 0.01 7.42
N VAL A 46 -61.09 0.00 7.99
CA VAL A 46 -60.63 1.05 8.92
C VAL A 46 -59.78 2.02 8.11
N THR A 47 -60.37 3.17 7.77
CA THR A 47 -59.68 4.29 7.14
C THR A 47 -58.77 4.95 8.15
N SER A 48 -57.59 4.36 8.38
CA SER A 48 -56.48 5.05 9.03
C SER A 48 -55.79 5.90 7.97
N SER A 49 -56.07 7.20 7.98
CA SER A 49 -55.28 8.20 7.26
C SER A 49 -53.92 8.35 7.95
N VAL A 50 -53.03 7.38 7.72
CA VAL A 50 -51.60 7.53 8.00
C VAL A 50 -51.00 8.12 6.74
N THR A 51 -50.72 9.41 6.77
CA THR A 51 -49.80 10.03 5.82
C THR A 51 -48.52 9.20 5.86
N PRO A 52 -48.03 8.61 4.74
CA PRO A 52 -46.76 7.94 4.76
C PRO A 52 -45.72 9.01 5.06
N VAL A 53 -45.15 8.98 6.27
CA VAL A 53 -43.88 9.64 6.51
C VAL A 53 -42.89 8.84 5.68
N THR A 54 -42.60 9.33 4.48
CA THR A 54 -41.50 8.82 3.68
C THR A 54 -40.25 9.15 4.48
N LEU A 55 -39.78 8.18 5.28
CA LEU A 55 -38.42 8.17 5.80
C LEU A 55 -37.53 8.13 4.56
N THR A 56 -37.02 9.28 4.16
CA THR A 56 -36.00 9.37 3.13
C THR A 56 -34.81 8.59 3.66
N SER A 57 -34.56 7.40 3.11
CA SER A 57 -33.36 6.64 3.42
C SER A 57 -32.17 7.47 2.98
N LEU A 58 -31.18 7.64 3.86
CA LEU A 58 -29.92 8.30 3.53
C LEU A 58 -29.30 7.65 2.29
N THR A 59 -28.70 8.45 1.44
CA THR A 59 -27.84 7.98 0.34
C THR A 59 -26.62 7.25 0.91
N LEU A 60 -25.94 6.43 0.09
CA LEU A 60 -24.72 5.75 0.54
C LEU A 60 -23.67 6.74 1.02
N GLU A 61 -23.47 7.85 0.28
CA GLU A 61 -22.57 8.93 0.66
C GLU A 61 -22.91 9.51 2.05
N GLU A 62 -24.17 9.84 2.30
CA GLU A 62 -24.60 10.37 3.61
C GLU A 62 -24.37 9.35 4.74
N GLN A 63 -24.59 8.06 4.48
CA GLN A 63 -24.30 7.00 5.45
C GLN A 63 -22.80 6.86 5.71
N SER A 64 -21.96 6.94 4.68
CA SER A 64 -20.51 6.89 4.78
C SER A 64 -19.98 8.03 5.63
N ILE A 65 -20.38 9.27 5.34
CA ILE A 65 -19.95 10.45 6.11
C ILE A 65 -20.40 10.34 7.58
N GLU A 66 -21.63 9.92 7.85
CA GLU A 66 -22.10 9.71 9.23
C GLU A 66 -21.26 8.66 9.97
N ALA A 67 -20.89 7.56 9.28
CA ALA A 67 -20.06 6.51 9.84
C ALA A 67 -18.63 7.01 10.16
N TYR A 68 -18.00 7.77 9.25
CA TYR A 68 -16.67 8.36 9.47
C TYR A 68 -16.66 9.33 10.66
N GLU A 69 -17.68 10.18 10.77
CA GLU A 69 -17.79 11.09 11.92
C GLU A 69 -17.95 10.34 13.25
N LYS A 70 -18.75 9.27 13.28
CA LYS A 70 -18.88 8.41 14.47
C LYS A 70 -17.56 7.75 14.83
N PHE A 71 -16.81 7.25 13.85
CA PHE A 71 -15.50 6.66 14.08
C PHE A 71 -14.50 7.68 14.65
N MET A 72 -14.42 8.88 14.08
CA MET A 72 -13.56 9.97 14.60
C MET A 72 -13.96 10.44 16.00
N LYS A 73 -15.22 10.23 16.41
CA LYS A 73 -15.72 10.46 17.78
C LYS A 73 -15.57 9.25 18.71
N ASN A 74 -14.93 8.17 18.24
CA ASN A 74 -14.77 6.90 18.95
C ASN A 74 -16.08 6.11 19.21
N GLU A 75 -17.13 6.37 18.43
CA GLU A 75 -18.47 5.77 18.55
C GLU A 75 -18.71 4.59 17.60
N MET A 76 -17.81 4.39 16.64
CA MET A 76 -17.82 3.29 15.67
C MET A 76 -16.44 2.65 15.60
N LYS A 77 -16.38 1.39 15.16
CA LYS A 77 -15.13 0.66 14.92
C LYS A 77 -14.86 0.53 13.42
N VAL A 78 -13.59 0.42 13.06
CA VAL A 78 -13.13 0.07 11.71
C VAL A 78 -12.55 -1.34 11.71
N SER A 79 -12.86 -2.09 10.65
CA SER A 79 -12.43 -3.46 10.41
C SER A 79 -11.14 -3.49 9.59
N PHE A 80 -10.27 -4.45 9.94
CA PHE A 80 -9.04 -4.80 9.22
C PHE A 80 -9.20 -6.08 8.38
N ASP A 81 -10.44 -6.45 8.01
CA ASP A 81 -10.72 -7.65 7.20
C ASP A 81 -10.13 -7.54 5.79
N ARG A 82 -10.06 -6.32 5.26
CA ARG A 82 -9.52 -6.00 3.93
C ARG A 82 -8.09 -5.45 4.00
N PHE A 83 -7.47 -5.50 5.18
CA PHE A 83 -6.12 -4.99 5.38
C PHE A 83 -5.12 -5.83 4.61
N VAL A 84 -4.45 -5.20 3.64
CA VAL A 84 -3.32 -5.80 2.94
C VAL A 84 -2.12 -5.72 3.88
N LYS A 85 -1.61 -6.86 4.33
CA LYS A 85 -0.41 -6.91 5.18
C LYS A 85 0.78 -6.33 4.41
N ASN A 86 1.52 -5.41 5.03
CA ASN A 86 2.87 -5.10 4.57
C ASN A 86 3.79 -6.19 5.11
N GLU A 87 4.33 -7.00 4.21
CA GLU A 87 5.17 -8.15 4.56
C GLU A 87 6.61 -7.76 4.93
N TYR A 88 6.98 -6.49 4.76
CA TYR A 88 8.36 -6.02 4.91
C TYR A 88 8.91 -6.13 6.35
N THR A 89 8.04 -5.99 7.36
CA THR A 89 8.46 -5.97 8.77
C THR A 89 8.27 -7.32 9.48
N GLY A 90 7.55 -8.29 8.88
CA GLY A 90 7.23 -9.59 9.49
C GLY A 90 6.34 -9.53 10.75
N GLU A 91 6.13 -8.35 11.32
CA GLU A 91 5.27 -8.09 12.47
C GLU A 91 3.99 -7.40 12.00
N THR A 92 2.85 -8.08 12.15
CA THR A 92 1.56 -7.48 11.83
C THR A 92 1.11 -6.63 13.01
N LEU A 93 1.12 -5.30 12.84
CA LEU A 93 0.56 -4.37 13.82
C LEU A 93 -0.93 -4.65 14.09
N PHE A 94 -1.64 -5.15 13.08
CA PHE A 94 -3.06 -5.49 13.16
C PHE A 94 -3.32 -6.93 12.74
N GLU A 95 -4.23 -7.58 13.46
CA GLU A 95 -4.74 -8.89 13.11
C GLU A 95 -5.83 -8.75 12.04
N ALA A 96 -5.70 -9.45 10.92
CA ALA A 96 -6.76 -9.51 9.92
C ALA A 96 -8.04 -10.11 10.55
N GLY A 97 -9.19 -9.47 10.33
CA GLY A 97 -10.44 -9.87 10.98
C GLY A 97 -10.79 -9.06 12.24
N SER A 98 -9.88 -8.22 12.73
CA SER A 98 -10.10 -7.44 13.95
C SER A 98 -10.78 -6.09 13.66
N GLU A 99 -11.53 -5.62 14.65
CA GLU A 99 -12.23 -4.34 14.61
C GLU A 99 -11.76 -3.45 15.78
N TYR A 100 -11.39 -2.21 15.47
CA TYR A 100 -10.84 -1.26 16.44
C TYR A 100 -11.59 0.08 16.42
N SER A 101 -11.85 0.65 17.59
CA SER A 101 -12.22 2.07 17.70
C SER A 101 -11.00 2.95 17.48
N LEU A 102 -11.19 4.26 17.27
CA LEU A 102 -10.05 5.17 17.07
C LEU A 102 -9.10 5.18 18.29
N SER A 103 -9.61 5.14 19.52
CA SER A 103 -8.75 5.05 20.72
C SER A 103 -7.94 3.76 20.78
N GLU A 104 -8.53 2.63 20.38
CA GLU A 104 -7.83 1.34 20.33
C GLU A 104 -6.72 1.37 19.26
N LEU A 105 -6.98 1.99 18.10
CA LEU A 105 -5.97 2.19 17.06
C LEU A 105 -4.84 3.11 17.52
N LEU A 106 -5.18 4.24 18.13
CA LEU A 106 -4.18 5.18 18.63
C LEU A 106 -3.25 4.51 19.64
N HIS A 107 -3.80 3.68 20.54
CA HIS A 107 -2.99 2.90 21.47
C HIS A 107 -1.99 1.98 20.77
N LEU A 108 -2.45 1.22 19.76
CA LEU A 108 -1.58 0.30 19.00
C LEU A 108 -0.50 1.07 18.22
N VAL A 109 -0.88 2.17 17.57
CA VAL A 109 0.06 3.02 16.81
C VAL A 109 1.10 3.65 17.74
N THR A 110 0.68 4.20 18.89
CA THR A 110 1.63 4.78 19.86
C THR A 110 2.53 3.73 20.48
N ASP A 111 2.01 2.54 20.80
CA ASP A 111 2.80 1.47 21.41
C ASP A 111 3.86 0.94 20.45
N HIS A 112 3.55 0.88 19.15
CA HIS A 112 4.46 0.38 18.12
C HIS A 112 5.47 1.44 17.65
N TYR A 113 4.99 2.57 17.12
CA TYR A 113 5.86 3.56 16.49
C TYR A 113 6.52 4.51 17.50
N LEU A 114 5.97 4.66 18.71
CA LEU A 114 6.48 5.61 19.70
C LEU A 114 7.02 4.90 20.95
N GLU A 115 7.43 3.64 20.82
CA GLU A 115 8.01 2.87 21.94
C GLU A 115 9.20 3.62 22.57
N TYR A 116 10.04 4.23 21.74
CA TYR A 116 11.27 4.92 22.11
C TYR A 116 11.13 6.45 22.20
N SER A 117 9.99 7.00 21.75
CA SER A 117 9.74 8.44 21.81
C SER A 117 9.73 8.95 23.24
N THR A 118 10.25 10.16 23.43
CA THR A 118 10.27 10.84 24.73
C THR A 118 8.85 11.25 25.19
N ASN A 119 7.95 11.63 24.27
CA ASN A 119 6.59 12.08 24.60
C ASN A 119 5.54 10.95 24.53
N LYS A 120 5.84 9.86 23.80
CA LYS A 120 4.94 8.74 23.47
C LYS A 120 3.57 9.18 22.93
N LYS A 121 3.54 10.28 22.18
CA LYS A 121 2.31 10.85 21.62
C LYS A 121 2.48 11.22 20.17
N ILE A 122 1.42 10.92 19.41
CA ILE A 122 1.26 11.40 18.04
C ILE A 122 1.13 12.92 18.09
N GLY A 123 1.84 13.64 17.24
CA GLY A 123 1.79 15.10 17.19
C GLY A 123 0.36 15.61 16.96
N TYR A 124 -0.26 15.21 15.86
CA TYR A 124 -1.66 15.55 15.55
C TYR A 124 -2.26 14.61 14.50
N ILE A 125 -3.58 14.60 14.42
CA ILE A 125 -4.33 13.78 13.45
C ILE A 125 -4.99 14.71 12.44
N ASP A 126 -4.78 14.42 11.16
CA ASP A 126 -5.52 15.04 10.07
C ASP A 126 -6.46 14.04 9.41
N TYR A 127 -7.47 14.58 8.72
CA TYR A 127 -8.33 13.79 7.86
C TYR A 127 -8.70 14.54 6.59
N SER A 128 -9.06 13.78 5.55
CA SER A 128 -9.65 14.27 4.31
C SER A 128 -10.72 13.29 3.83
N TYR A 129 -11.68 13.78 3.05
CA TYR A 129 -12.57 12.94 2.27
C TYR A 129 -12.04 12.85 0.84
N ILE A 130 -11.95 11.65 0.29
CA ILE A 130 -11.47 11.39 -1.08
C ILE A 130 -12.47 10.50 -1.80
N ASP A 131 -12.53 10.56 -3.12
CA ASP A 131 -13.50 9.85 -3.97
C ASP A 131 -12.76 8.81 -4.83
N CYS A 132 -12.34 7.69 -4.22
CA CYS A 132 -11.55 6.66 -4.89
C CYS A 132 -12.28 6.15 -6.13
N GLY A 133 -11.59 6.15 -7.28
CA GLY A 133 -12.21 5.74 -8.54
C GLY A 133 -13.29 6.68 -9.08
N LYS A 134 -13.52 7.84 -8.44
CA LYS A 134 -14.43 8.90 -8.89
C LYS A 134 -15.88 8.41 -9.05
N ASP A 135 -16.41 7.70 -8.06
CA ASP A 135 -17.78 7.17 -8.07
C ASP A 135 -18.79 8.08 -7.35
N GLY A 136 -18.31 9.14 -6.69
CA GLY A 136 -19.10 10.10 -5.94
C GLY A 136 -19.43 9.66 -4.51
N VAL A 137 -18.82 8.58 -4.02
CA VAL A 137 -18.94 8.09 -2.64
C VAL A 137 -17.58 8.20 -1.96
N ASN A 138 -17.46 9.11 -1.00
CA ASN A 138 -16.19 9.40 -0.39
C ASN A 138 -15.71 8.28 0.56
N GLU A 139 -14.41 8.04 0.55
CA GLU A 139 -13.61 7.43 1.61
C GLU A 139 -13.06 8.47 2.59
N LEU A 140 -12.70 8.00 3.78
CA LEU A 140 -11.95 8.76 4.76
C LEU A 140 -10.46 8.44 4.63
N ALA A 141 -9.64 9.44 4.33
CA ALA A 141 -8.20 9.40 4.54
C ALA A 141 -7.89 9.95 5.95
N LEU A 142 -7.25 9.16 6.79
CA LEU A 142 -6.89 9.53 8.17
C LEU A 142 -5.37 9.47 8.32
N ARG A 143 -4.73 10.59 8.67
CA ARG A 143 -3.28 10.74 8.77
C ARG A 143 -2.85 11.01 10.21
N PHE A 144 -1.97 10.18 10.73
CA PHE A 144 -1.25 10.41 11.99
C PHE A 144 0.07 11.08 11.68
N ASN A 145 0.33 12.25 12.25
CA ASN A 145 1.53 13.04 12.02
C ASN A 145 2.45 13.04 13.24
N GLY A 146 3.77 13.06 13.02
CA GLY A 146 4.76 13.03 14.09
C GLY A 146 4.80 11.67 14.76
N ILE A 147 5.07 10.64 13.96
CA ILE A 147 5.31 9.27 14.42
C ILE A 147 6.75 8.89 14.13
N ASP A 148 7.43 8.14 15.00
CA ASP A 148 8.88 7.88 14.87
C ASP A 148 9.18 6.66 13.98
N ILE A 149 8.93 6.75 12.68
CA ILE A 149 9.19 5.63 11.76
C ILE A 149 10.70 5.42 11.53
N TYR A 150 11.47 6.49 11.35
CA TYR A 150 12.86 6.42 10.94
C TYR A 150 13.85 6.79 12.06
N TYR A 151 13.57 7.82 12.85
CA TYR A 151 14.29 8.13 14.10
C TYR A 151 13.37 8.72 15.16
N GLU A 152 13.86 8.77 16.40
CA GLU A 152 13.15 9.36 17.54
C GLU A 152 12.79 10.83 17.28
N ASP A 153 11.52 11.18 17.51
CA ASP A 153 10.93 12.50 17.30
C ASP A 153 11.04 13.00 15.84
N ASP A 154 10.85 12.11 14.85
CA ASP A 154 10.78 12.49 13.44
C ASP A 154 9.36 12.94 13.00
N ASP A 155 9.27 13.54 11.81
CA ASP A 155 8.01 14.04 11.25
C ASP A 155 7.32 13.04 10.32
N SER A 156 7.60 11.75 10.47
CA SER A 156 6.98 10.71 9.65
C SER A 156 5.47 10.67 9.87
N THR A 157 4.79 10.10 8.88
CA THR A 157 3.33 10.01 8.87
C THR A 157 2.86 8.62 8.47
N LEU A 158 1.71 8.24 9.03
CA LEU A 158 0.98 7.01 8.70
C LEU A 158 -0.42 7.40 8.25
N VAL A 159 -0.84 6.90 7.09
CA VAL A 159 -2.14 7.22 6.50
C VAL A 159 -2.96 5.95 6.32
N TYR A 160 -4.21 5.97 6.78
CA TYR A 160 -5.23 4.96 6.49
C TYR A 160 -6.26 5.48 5.51
N ILE A 161 -6.64 4.64 4.55
CA ILE A 161 -7.78 4.87 3.66
C ILE A 161 -8.90 3.93 4.09
N ILE A 162 -10.04 4.51 4.47
CA ILE A 162 -11.15 3.82 5.11
C ILE A 162 -12.42 4.02 4.27
N LYS A 163 -13.07 2.91 3.90
CA LYS A 163 -14.34 2.92 3.15
C LYS A 163 -15.49 2.37 3.98
N TYR A 164 -16.67 2.92 3.80
CA TYR A 164 -17.91 2.34 4.30
C TYR A 164 -18.48 1.31 3.30
N ILE A 165 -18.55 0.04 3.73
CA ILE A 165 -18.97 -1.10 2.91
C ILE A 165 -19.96 -1.93 3.71
N ASP A 166 -21.16 -2.14 3.17
CA ASP A 166 -22.20 -3.01 3.74
C ASP A 166 -22.50 -2.79 5.23
N GLY A 167 -22.53 -1.52 5.66
CA GLY A 167 -22.83 -1.18 7.06
C GLY A 167 -21.62 -1.07 7.98
N LYS A 168 -20.40 -1.32 7.48
CA LYS A 168 -19.17 -1.36 8.26
C LYS A 168 -18.11 -0.42 7.68
N LEU A 169 -17.22 0.08 8.54
CA LEU A 169 -16.00 0.75 8.09
C LEU A 169 -14.90 -0.30 7.91
N SER A 170 -14.15 -0.21 6.81
CA SER A 170 -13.01 -1.09 6.52
C SER A 170 -11.80 -0.29 6.10
N VAL A 171 -10.62 -0.63 6.64
CA VAL A 171 -9.34 -0.14 6.10
C VAL A 171 -9.09 -0.83 4.76
N CYS A 172 -9.02 -0.04 3.69
CA CYS A 172 -8.79 -0.50 2.32
C CYS A 172 -7.30 -0.52 1.97
N TYR A 173 -6.55 0.43 2.50
CA TYR A 173 -5.12 0.57 2.24
C TYR A 173 -4.49 1.43 3.33
N TYR A 174 -3.17 1.35 3.42
CA TYR A 174 -2.37 2.25 4.23
C TYR A 174 -1.01 2.48 3.61
N TYR A 175 -0.39 3.60 3.96
CA TYR A 175 0.97 3.90 3.57
C TYR A 175 1.66 4.79 4.60
N GLU A 176 2.99 4.82 4.51
CA GLU A 176 3.87 5.56 5.39
C GLU A 176 4.69 6.57 4.58
N THR A 177 5.13 7.64 5.25
CA THR A 177 6.05 8.64 4.71
C THR A 177 7.05 8.97 5.79
N TRP A 178 8.34 8.97 5.45
CA TRP A 178 9.45 9.18 6.37
C TRP A 178 10.68 9.73 5.61
N VAL A 179 11.78 10.06 6.29
CA VAL A 179 12.86 10.89 5.72
C VAL A 179 13.52 10.39 4.41
N ARG A 180 13.35 9.12 4.02
CA ARG A 180 13.81 8.58 2.72
C ARG A 180 12.70 7.92 1.90
N SER A 181 11.45 8.16 2.24
CA SER A 181 10.29 7.64 1.51
C SER A 181 9.16 8.67 1.55
N ASP A 182 8.81 9.21 0.40
CA ASP A 182 7.68 10.12 0.22
C ASP A 182 6.54 9.38 -0.47
N SER A 183 5.37 9.32 0.17
CA SER A 183 4.20 8.63 -0.34
C SER A 183 2.99 9.54 -0.29
N ALA A 184 2.24 9.59 -1.38
CA ALA A 184 1.05 10.39 -1.50
C ALA A 184 -0.05 9.65 -2.25
N ILE A 185 -1.28 9.88 -1.81
CA ILE A 185 -2.48 9.55 -2.57
C ILE A 185 -3.15 10.85 -2.99
N ASN A 186 -3.82 10.88 -4.13
CA ASN A 186 -4.62 12.04 -4.55
C ASN A 186 -6.11 11.87 -4.23
N LYS A 187 -6.92 12.89 -4.52
CA LYS A 187 -8.36 12.89 -4.22
C LYS A 187 -9.17 11.76 -4.89
N TYR A 188 -8.60 11.05 -5.85
CA TYR A 188 -9.27 9.97 -6.59
C TYR A 188 -8.65 8.59 -6.33
N GLY A 189 -7.80 8.47 -5.31
CA GLY A 189 -7.23 7.19 -4.89
C GLY A 189 -5.98 6.77 -5.67
N TYR A 190 -5.43 7.62 -6.55
CA TYR A 190 -4.18 7.32 -7.25
C TYR A 190 -3.00 7.54 -6.29
N TYR A 191 -2.19 6.51 -6.12
CA TYR A 191 -1.06 6.45 -5.21
C TYR A 191 0.27 6.56 -5.95
N LYS A 192 1.19 7.30 -5.35
CA LYS A 192 2.59 7.39 -5.74
C LYS A 192 3.46 7.30 -4.50
N SER A 193 4.52 6.52 -4.58
CA SER A 193 5.60 6.54 -3.61
C SER A 193 6.93 6.67 -4.32
N SER A 194 7.87 7.35 -3.67
CA SER A 194 9.26 7.43 -4.10
C SER A 194 10.16 7.35 -2.88
N GLY A 195 11.29 6.69 -3.00
CA GLY A 195 12.21 6.54 -1.88
C GLY A 195 13.63 6.28 -2.30
N SER A 196 14.56 6.51 -1.38
CA SER A 196 15.99 6.27 -1.58
C SER A 196 16.39 4.96 -0.91
N GLY A 197 16.88 4.00 -1.72
CA GLY A 197 17.55 2.80 -1.23
C GLY A 197 19.03 3.05 -0.89
N GLY A 198 19.65 4.04 -1.53
CA GLY A 198 21.06 4.40 -1.30
C GLY A 198 21.45 5.72 -1.94
N ALA A 199 22.76 5.98 -2.02
CA ALA A 199 23.29 7.17 -2.67
C ALA A 199 23.00 7.19 -4.19
N SER A 200 22.97 6.01 -4.81
CA SER A 200 22.75 5.83 -6.25
C SER A 200 21.44 5.08 -6.57
N ASN A 201 20.74 4.57 -5.55
CA ASN A 201 19.55 3.75 -5.72
C ASN A 201 18.28 4.48 -5.26
N HIS A 202 17.28 4.53 -6.13
CA HIS A 202 15.95 5.07 -5.86
C HIS A 202 14.86 4.12 -6.34
N GLY A 203 13.74 4.07 -5.62
CA GLY A 203 12.57 3.30 -5.99
C GLY A 203 11.34 4.20 -6.11
N GLU A 204 10.44 3.85 -7.01
CA GLU A 204 9.10 4.43 -7.14
C GLU A 204 8.06 3.31 -7.16
N GLU A 205 6.88 3.55 -6.59
CA GLU A 205 5.72 2.66 -6.68
C GLU A 205 4.48 3.44 -7.08
N TYR A 206 3.69 2.84 -7.96
CA TYR A 206 2.40 3.35 -8.43
C TYR A 206 1.29 2.37 -8.09
N GLY A 207 0.14 2.91 -7.70
CA GLY A 207 -1.05 2.09 -7.50
C GLY A 207 -2.34 2.91 -7.50
N LEU A 208 -3.46 2.20 -7.38
CA LEU A 208 -4.79 2.78 -7.35
C LEU A 208 -5.65 2.09 -6.32
N ILE A 209 -6.37 2.86 -5.52
CA ILE A 209 -7.52 2.36 -4.77
C ILE A 209 -8.76 2.58 -5.63
N ASP A 210 -9.44 1.50 -6.01
CA ASP A 210 -10.64 1.60 -6.85
C ASP A 210 -11.88 2.04 -6.04
N LYS A 211 -12.97 2.29 -6.76
CA LYS A 211 -14.29 2.63 -6.19
C LYS A 211 -14.86 1.60 -5.21
N ASP A 212 -14.37 0.37 -5.23
CA ASP A 212 -14.83 -0.72 -4.37
C ASP A 212 -13.88 -0.91 -3.16
N GLY A 213 -12.89 -0.02 -3.01
CA GLY A 213 -11.90 -0.03 -1.94
C GLY A 213 -10.85 -1.14 -2.09
N ASN A 214 -10.57 -1.61 -3.30
CA ASN A 214 -9.49 -2.55 -3.58
C ASN A 214 -8.22 -1.83 -3.98
N TRP A 215 -7.10 -2.29 -3.43
CA TRP A 215 -5.77 -1.89 -3.88
C TRP A 215 -5.39 -2.61 -5.18
N HIS A 216 -4.95 -1.83 -6.17
CA HIS A 216 -4.37 -2.31 -7.42
C HIS A 216 -2.95 -1.80 -7.53
N PHE A 217 -1.98 -2.72 -7.55
CA PHE A 217 -0.60 -2.39 -7.89
C PHE A 217 -0.52 -2.09 -9.39
N ILE A 218 0.11 -0.96 -9.75
CA ILE A 218 0.29 -0.58 -11.16
C ILE A 218 1.69 -0.93 -11.60
N ALA A 219 2.72 -0.43 -10.92
CA ALA A 219 4.11 -0.69 -11.27
C ALA A 219 5.04 -0.30 -10.12
N SER A 220 6.22 -0.91 -10.07
CA SER A 220 7.37 -0.36 -9.36
C SER A 220 8.53 -0.14 -10.32
N ILE A 221 9.29 0.91 -10.05
CA ILE A 221 10.45 1.33 -10.83
C ILE A 221 11.62 1.44 -9.86
N GLU A 222 12.74 0.80 -10.16
CA GLU A 222 13.97 0.96 -9.41
C GLU A 222 15.04 1.53 -10.34
N SER A 223 15.66 2.62 -9.93
CA SER A 223 16.78 3.28 -10.60
C SER A 223 18.06 3.01 -9.83
N GLU A 224 19.11 2.58 -10.55
CA GLU A 224 20.48 2.49 -10.07
C GLU A 224 21.39 3.37 -10.95
N LEU A 225 21.78 4.52 -10.41
CA LEU A 225 22.60 5.54 -11.06
C LEU A 225 24.09 5.14 -11.16
N ASP A 226 24.55 4.14 -10.42
CA ASP A 226 25.91 3.63 -10.49
C ASP A 226 25.89 2.16 -10.95
N ILE A 227 26.14 1.92 -12.24
CA ILE A 227 26.20 0.57 -12.81
C ILE A 227 27.15 -0.39 -12.08
N ASN A 228 28.13 0.13 -11.35
CA ASN A 228 29.05 -0.72 -10.60
C ASN A 228 28.36 -1.40 -9.41
N GLN A 229 27.24 -0.85 -8.90
CA GLN A 229 26.42 -1.51 -7.88
C GLN A 229 25.77 -2.80 -8.42
N LEU A 230 25.61 -2.92 -9.74
CA LEU A 230 25.04 -4.12 -10.38
C LEU A 230 25.95 -5.35 -10.27
N ALA A 231 27.23 -5.18 -9.91
CA ALA A 231 28.18 -6.29 -9.74
C ALA A 231 27.75 -7.30 -8.67
N TRP A 232 26.86 -6.91 -7.76
CA TRP A 232 26.31 -7.78 -6.71
C TRP A 232 25.10 -8.62 -7.17
N SER A 233 24.56 -8.35 -8.36
CA SER A 233 23.43 -9.07 -8.95
C SER A 233 23.93 -10.20 -9.86
N ASP A 234 23.49 -11.44 -9.62
CA ASP A 234 23.85 -12.56 -10.49
C ASP A 234 23.34 -12.38 -11.93
N GLU A 235 22.21 -11.69 -12.09
CA GLU A 235 21.57 -11.38 -13.37
C GLU A 235 22.27 -10.22 -14.09
N LEU A 236 22.69 -9.18 -13.37
CA LEU A 236 23.09 -7.90 -13.98
C LEU A 236 24.60 -7.62 -13.93
N LYS A 237 25.40 -8.43 -13.21
CA LYS A 237 26.84 -8.21 -13.02
C LYS A 237 27.68 -8.13 -14.30
N GLN A 238 27.20 -8.67 -15.42
CA GLN A 238 27.91 -8.61 -16.70
C GLN A 238 27.87 -7.22 -17.35
N ILE A 239 26.91 -6.36 -16.97
CA ILE A 239 26.80 -4.99 -17.48
C ILE A 239 28.05 -4.15 -17.13
N PRO A 240 28.42 -3.98 -15.84
CA PRO A 240 29.59 -3.18 -15.49
C PRO A 240 30.90 -3.77 -16.06
N GLU A 241 31.05 -5.10 -16.09
CA GLU A 241 32.22 -5.77 -16.69
C GLU A 241 32.36 -5.42 -18.18
N THR A 242 31.27 -5.49 -18.93
CA THR A 242 31.26 -5.19 -20.37
C THR A 242 31.50 -3.70 -20.62
N ALA A 243 30.88 -2.81 -19.82
CA ALA A 243 31.08 -1.37 -19.89
C ALA A 243 32.56 -0.99 -19.70
N GLU A 244 33.23 -1.60 -18.70
CA GLU A 244 34.66 -1.36 -18.44
C GLU A 244 35.53 -1.76 -19.64
N THR A 245 35.29 -2.93 -20.26
CA THR A 245 36.08 -3.38 -21.43
C THR A 245 35.94 -2.45 -22.64
N LYS A 246 34.81 -1.74 -22.73
CA LYS A 246 34.50 -0.75 -23.77
C LYS A 246 34.93 0.67 -23.38
N GLY A 247 35.54 0.85 -22.19
CA GLY A 247 36.05 2.15 -21.72
C GLY A 247 34.98 3.11 -21.21
N ILE A 248 33.81 2.59 -20.80
CA ILE A 248 32.71 3.37 -20.22
C ILE A 248 32.74 3.21 -18.69
N SER A 249 32.77 4.32 -17.95
CA SER A 249 33.09 4.32 -16.51
C SER A 249 31.97 4.72 -15.55
N GLY A 250 30.70 4.78 -15.98
CA GLY A 250 29.58 4.76 -15.02
C GLY A 250 28.47 5.81 -15.16
N ASN A 251 28.40 6.59 -16.23
CA ASN A 251 27.26 7.51 -16.45
C ASN A 251 26.06 6.81 -17.11
N ILE A 252 25.76 5.60 -16.67
CA ILE A 252 24.61 4.82 -17.13
C ILE A 252 23.75 4.59 -15.89
N GLU A 253 22.48 4.94 -15.98
CA GLU A 253 21.48 4.59 -14.99
C GLU A 253 20.73 3.37 -15.51
N LEU A 254 20.66 2.30 -14.71
CA LEU A 254 19.78 1.19 -15.02
C LEU A 254 18.42 1.43 -14.37
N ILE A 255 17.36 1.30 -15.16
CA ILE A 255 15.99 1.34 -14.67
C ILE A 255 15.40 -0.07 -14.78
N THR A 256 14.91 -0.59 -13.66
CA THR A 256 14.22 -1.87 -13.55
C THR A 256 12.74 -1.62 -13.31
N LEU A 257 11.89 -2.11 -14.20
CA LEU A 257 10.43 -2.01 -14.12
C LEU A 257 9.83 -3.38 -13.75
N CYS A 258 8.92 -3.37 -12.77
CA CYS A 258 8.19 -4.54 -12.32
C CYS A 258 6.68 -4.28 -12.28
N PHE A 259 5.89 -5.28 -12.71
CA PHE A 259 4.42 -5.26 -12.67
C PHE A 259 3.83 -6.22 -11.62
N ASP A 260 4.68 -6.91 -10.87
CA ASP A 260 4.30 -7.82 -9.80
C ASP A 260 4.83 -7.31 -8.45
N LYS A 261 3.93 -7.07 -7.50
CA LYS A 261 4.26 -6.59 -6.16
C LYS A 261 5.05 -7.61 -5.33
N SER A 262 4.91 -8.90 -5.62
CA SER A 262 5.64 -9.98 -4.92
C SER A 262 7.16 -9.90 -5.10
N VAL A 263 7.67 -9.00 -5.96
CA VAL A 263 9.10 -8.79 -6.21
C VAL A 263 9.88 -8.34 -4.97
N TYR A 264 9.23 -7.70 -4.00
CA TYR A 264 9.86 -7.26 -2.74
C TYR A 264 9.91 -8.34 -1.64
N GLU A 265 9.42 -9.56 -1.89
CA GLU A 265 9.60 -10.69 -0.98
C GLU A 265 11.06 -11.20 -1.05
N PHE A 266 11.96 -10.52 -0.32
CA PHE A 266 13.31 -10.99 -0.05
C PHE A 266 13.25 -12.13 0.98
N ASN A 267 12.97 -13.37 0.56
CA ASN A 267 13.34 -14.64 1.24
C ASN A 267 12.52 -15.88 0.81
N THR A 268 11.88 -15.90 -0.36
CA THR A 268 11.30 -17.15 -0.85
C THR A 268 12.28 -17.84 -1.80
N ASP A 269 12.59 -19.11 -1.53
CA ASP A 269 13.37 -19.99 -2.42
C ASP A 269 12.69 -20.20 -3.81
N GLU A 270 11.53 -19.58 -4.02
CA GLU A 270 10.77 -19.48 -5.27
C GLU A 270 11.15 -18.22 -6.07
N VAL A 271 12.45 -17.95 -6.24
CA VAL A 271 12.98 -16.92 -7.16
C VAL A 271 12.85 -17.37 -8.64
N GLY A 272 11.73 -18.00 -8.97
CA GLY A 272 11.42 -18.50 -10.30
C GLY A 272 10.77 -17.40 -11.13
N HIS A 273 11.58 -16.65 -11.88
CA HIS A 273 11.15 -15.79 -12.99
C HIS A 273 10.06 -14.77 -12.63
N LYS A 274 10.42 -13.77 -11.82
CA LYS A 274 9.61 -12.56 -11.69
C LYS A 274 9.82 -11.71 -12.96
N GLU A 275 8.73 -11.28 -13.59
CA GLU A 275 8.80 -10.52 -14.84
C GLU A 275 9.40 -9.13 -14.57
N ARG A 276 10.62 -8.93 -15.06
CA ARG A 276 11.37 -7.67 -14.95
C ARG A 276 11.68 -7.15 -16.35
N PHE A 277 11.55 -5.86 -16.51
CA PHE A 277 11.94 -5.16 -17.73
C PHE A 277 13.04 -4.16 -17.41
N TYR A 278 14.00 -4.03 -18.30
CA TYR A 278 15.13 -3.13 -18.14
C TYR A 278 15.08 -2.03 -19.18
N THR A 279 15.40 -0.81 -18.79
CA THR A 279 15.80 0.26 -19.71
C THR A 279 17.00 0.99 -19.08
N PHE A 280 17.61 1.94 -19.79
CA PHE A 280 18.76 2.65 -19.26
C PHE A 280 18.83 4.09 -19.75
N ASN A 281 19.17 5.01 -18.85
CA ASN A 281 19.51 6.37 -19.24
C ASN A 281 21.03 6.51 -19.30
N VAL A 282 21.50 7.44 -20.14
CA VAL A 282 22.91 7.79 -20.23
C VAL A 282 23.05 9.28 -19.95
N TYR A 283 24.04 9.64 -19.14
CA TYR A 283 24.31 11.01 -18.76
C TYR A 283 25.66 11.47 -19.30
N ASP A 284 25.76 12.75 -19.63
CA ASP A 284 27.04 13.38 -19.99
C ASP A 284 27.90 13.64 -18.74
N ASP A 285 29.10 14.21 -18.94
CA ASP A 285 30.02 14.51 -17.83
C ASP A 285 29.49 15.57 -16.84
N ASN A 286 28.42 16.30 -17.20
CA ASN A 286 27.74 17.27 -16.34
C ASN A 286 26.50 16.68 -15.66
N TRP A 287 26.24 15.38 -15.82
CA TRP A 287 25.03 14.70 -15.36
C TRP A 287 23.74 15.18 -16.05
N GLU A 288 23.85 15.67 -17.28
CA GLU A 288 22.69 15.98 -18.11
C GLU A 288 22.28 14.73 -18.91
N LEU A 289 20.97 14.46 -18.97
CA LEU A 289 20.42 13.32 -19.69
C LEU A 289 20.71 13.46 -21.19
N ILE A 290 21.25 12.40 -21.79
CA ILE A 290 21.47 12.32 -23.24
C ILE A 290 20.20 11.76 -23.89
N GLU A 291 19.38 12.66 -24.44
CA GLU A 291 18.17 12.32 -25.20
C GLU A 291 18.52 11.96 -26.66
N ASP A 292 18.94 10.72 -26.90
CA ASP A 292 19.20 10.19 -28.26
C ASP A 292 18.64 8.77 -28.42
N GLU A 293 17.63 8.59 -29.27
CA GLU A 293 17.03 7.29 -29.58
C GLU A 293 18.05 6.27 -30.11
N ASN A 294 19.14 6.74 -30.75
CA ASN A 294 20.17 5.84 -31.26
C ASN A 294 20.90 5.07 -30.16
N LEU A 295 20.82 5.53 -28.89
CA LEU A 295 21.33 4.80 -27.73
C LEU A 295 20.78 3.37 -27.69
N TYR A 296 19.52 3.16 -28.09
CA TYR A 296 18.82 1.88 -28.02
C TYR A 296 18.95 1.03 -29.29
N THR A 297 19.40 1.60 -30.40
CA THR A 297 19.43 0.91 -31.71
C THR A 297 20.83 0.70 -32.26
N ASN A 298 21.73 1.67 -32.14
CA ASN A 298 23.07 1.62 -32.72
C ASN A 298 24.05 2.48 -31.91
N SER A 299 24.44 1.97 -30.75
CA SER A 299 25.36 2.65 -29.84
C SER A 299 26.25 1.65 -29.13
N ILE A 300 27.35 2.16 -28.55
CA ILE A 300 28.19 1.37 -27.65
C ILE A 300 27.42 0.88 -26.41
N TYR A 301 26.39 1.61 -25.99
CA TYR A 301 25.54 1.23 -24.85
C TYR A 301 24.67 0.03 -25.20
N LYS A 302 24.05 0.02 -26.38
CA LYS A 302 23.34 -1.17 -26.87
C LYS A 302 24.26 -2.39 -26.90
N GLU A 303 25.48 -2.24 -27.40
CA GLU A 303 26.45 -3.34 -27.42
C GLU A 303 26.78 -3.86 -26.02
N ILE A 304 26.84 -2.99 -25.00
CA ILE A 304 27.05 -3.39 -23.60
C ILE A 304 25.95 -4.34 -23.14
N PHE A 305 24.68 -3.96 -23.34
CA PHE A 305 23.54 -4.78 -22.90
C PHE A 305 23.41 -6.08 -23.71
N ASP A 306 23.63 -6.01 -25.03
CA ASP A 306 23.61 -7.20 -25.90
C ASP A 306 24.68 -8.22 -25.48
N GLU A 307 25.93 -7.78 -25.25
CA GLU A 307 27.03 -8.65 -24.82
C GLU A 307 26.85 -9.16 -23.39
N ALA A 308 26.27 -8.34 -22.50
CA ALA A 308 25.87 -8.74 -21.15
C ALA A 308 24.68 -9.72 -21.13
N SER A 309 24.04 -9.97 -22.28
CA SER A 309 22.85 -10.81 -22.42
C SER A 309 21.65 -10.35 -21.58
N VAL A 310 21.51 -9.03 -21.38
CA VAL A 310 20.40 -8.41 -20.65
C VAL A 310 19.46 -7.73 -21.66
N PRO A 311 18.26 -8.29 -21.92
CA PRO A 311 17.31 -7.65 -22.81
C PRO A 311 16.81 -6.35 -22.19
N PHE A 312 16.63 -5.33 -23.02
CA PHE A 312 16.10 -4.04 -22.61
C PHE A 312 14.98 -3.58 -23.57
N ILE A 313 14.16 -2.67 -23.05
CA ILE A 313 13.12 -1.94 -23.77
C ILE A 313 13.46 -0.45 -23.79
N THR A 314 12.79 0.31 -24.65
CA THR A 314 12.92 1.77 -24.73
C THR A 314 12.13 2.48 -23.61
N PRO A 315 12.45 3.75 -23.30
CA PRO A 315 11.67 4.55 -22.33
C PRO A 315 10.22 4.75 -22.75
N ASP A 316 9.96 4.83 -24.06
CA ASP A 316 8.61 4.91 -24.60
C ASP A 316 7.83 3.61 -24.33
N GLU A 317 8.46 2.44 -24.53
CA GLU A 317 7.85 1.15 -24.19
C GLU A 317 7.56 1.04 -22.69
N VAL A 318 8.45 1.53 -21.81
CA VAL A 318 8.17 1.61 -20.36
C VAL A 318 6.92 2.44 -20.09
N SER A 319 6.84 3.63 -20.69
CA SER A 319 5.71 4.54 -20.52
C SER A 319 4.40 3.95 -21.03
N ASP A 320 4.44 3.26 -22.18
CA ASP A 320 3.30 2.57 -22.78
C ASP A 320 2.82 1.42 -21.91
N MET A 321 3.73 0.60 -21.37
CA MET A 321 3.39 -0.53 -20.51
C MET A 321 2.76 -0.07 -19.18
N ILE A 322 3.30 0.98 -18.55
CA ILE A 322 2.69 1.56 -17.35
C ILE A 322 1.30 2.11 -17.69
N SER A 323 1.16 2.84 -18.80
CA SER A 323 -0.12 3.41 -19.23
C SER A 323 -1.16 2.31 -19.55
N GLU A 324 -0.73 1.17 -20.09
CA GLU A 324 -1.60 0.01 -20.29
C GLU A 324 -2.10 -0.54 -18.95
N LYS A 325 -1.22 -0.70 -17.96
CA LYS A 325 -1.64 -1.13 -16.61
C LYS A 325 -2.53 -0.13 -15.89
N GLU A 326 -2.22 1.15 -15.98
CA GLU A 326 -3.10 2.23 -15.48
C GLU A 326 -4.51 2.08 -16.07
N LYS A 327 -4.62 1.87 -17.38
CA LYS A 327 -5.90 1.68 -18.06
C LYS A 327 -6.63 0.40 -17.62
N GLU A 328 -5.92 -0.71 -17.43
CA GLU A 328 -6.49 -1.98 -16.96
C GLU A 328 -7.16 -1.84 -15.59
N VAL A 329 -6.53 -1.09 -14.68
CA VAL A 329 -7.05 -0.88 -13.31
C VAL A 329 -8.03 0.29 -13.21
N GLY A 330 -8.25 1.04 -14.30
CA GLY A 330 -9.18 2.17 -14.35
C GLY A 330 -8.60 3.52 -13.93
N ALA A 331 -7.27 3.67 -13.84
CA ALA A 331 -6.59 4.94 -13.62
C ALA A 331 -6.64 5.81 -14.89
N THR A 332 -7.77 6.49 -15.09
CA THR A 332 -7.89 7.49 -16.17
C THR A 332 -6.96 8.69 -15.95
N ALA A 333 -6.66 9.46 -17.00
CA ALA A 333 -5.86 10.69 -16.88
C ALA A 333 -6.42 11.65 -15.81
N GLU A 334 -7.75 11.80 -15.73
CA GLU A 334 -8.38 12.64 -14.72
C GLU A 334 -8.19 12.10 -13.29
N ILE A 335 -8.21 10.78 -13.10
CA ILE A 335 -7.92 10.13 -11.82
C ILE A 335 -6.45 10.35 -11.44
N LYS A 336 -5.52 10.14 -12.38
CA LYS A 336 -4.07 10.30 -12.17
C LYS A 336 -3.67 11.74 -11.88
N GLU A 337 -4.29 12.70 -12.55
CA GLU A 337 -4.07 14.15 -12.39
C GLU A 337 -4.96 14.77 -11.29
N GLY A 338 -5.61 13.93 -10.47
CA GLY A 338 -6.35 14.38 -9.30
C GLY A 338 -5.48 15.26 -8.40
N SER A 339 -6.08 16.32 -7.87
CA SER A 339 -5.40 17.22 -6.94
C SER A 339 -4.98 16.50 -5.65
N GLU A 340 -3.93 17.03 -5.02
CA GLU A 340 -3.53 16.67 -3.67
C GLU A 340 -4.67 16.84 -2.65
N LEU A 341 -4.54 16.15 -1.53
CA LEU A 341 -5.51 16.18 -0.44
C LEU A 341 -5.46 17.51 0.30
N THR A 342 -6.63 18.04 0.61
CA THR A 342 -6.76 19.16 1.54
C THR A 342 -7.09 18.62 2.93
N TRP A 343 -6.09 18.63 3.80
CA TRP A 343 -6.20 18.08 5.14
C TRP A 343 -6.93 19.02 6.10
N LYS A 344 -7.72 18.42 7.00
CA LYS A 344 -8.33 19.08 8.16
C LYS A 344 -7.80 18.43 9.43
N THR A 345 -7.35 19.23 10.36
CA THR A 345 -6.93 18.70 11.68
C THR A 345 -8.14 18.31 12.51
N LEU A 346 -8.11 17.09 13.02
CA LEU A 346 -9.11 16.56 13.95
C LEU A 346 -8.92 17.19 15.33
N ASP A 347 -10.02 17.52 16.01
CA ASP A 347 -9.97 17.92 17.42
C ASP A 347 -9.57 16.71 18.28
N GLY A 348 -8.29 16.64 18.65
CA GLY A 348 -7.71 15.57 19.45
C GLY A 348 -8.03 15.64 20.95
N SER A 349 -8.88 16.56 21.40
CA SER A 349 -9.11 16.79 22.84
C SER A 349 -9.62 15.56 23.60
N ILE A 350 -10.43 14.70 22.97
CA ILE A 350 -10.89 13.44 23.54
C ILE A 350 -9.85 12.31 23.51
N PHE A 351 -8.74 12.52 22.80
CA PHE A 351 -7.63 11.57 22.62
C PHE A 351 -6.33 12.07 23.26
N SER A 352 -6.41 12.95 24.26
CA SER A 352 -5.23 13.62 24.83
C SER A 352 -4.21 12.69 25.50
N ASP A 353 -4.58 11.42 25.73
CA ASP A 353 -3.65 10.40 26.23
C ASP A 353 -2.68 9.94 25.13
N TYR A 354 -3.08 10.04 23.85
CA TYR A 354 -2.34 9.56 22.69
C TYR A 354 -1.87 10.67 21.74
N VAL A 355 -2.52 11.84 21.76
CA VAL A 355 -2.26 12.96 20.84
C VAL A 355 -1.79 14.19 21.62
N GLU A 356 -0.83 14.93 21.06
CA GLU A 356 -0.43 16.23 21.61
C GLU A 356 -1.59 17.26 21.52
N ARG A 357 -1.49 18.32 22.33
CA ARG A 357 -2.54 19.34 22.46
C ARG A 357 -2.24 20.61 21.69
#